data_AF-A0A971YZZ5-F1
#
_entry.id   AF-A0A971YZZ5-F1
#
_cell.length_a   1.000
_cell.length_b   1.000
_cell.length_c   1.000
_cell.angle_alpha   90.00
_cell.angle_beta   90.00
_cell.angle_gamma   90.00
#
_symmetry.space_group_name_H-M   'P 1'
#
loop_
_entity.id
_entity.type
_entity.pdbx_description
1 polymer ?
#
loop_
_entity_poly.entity_id
_entity_poly.type
_entity_poly.pdbx_seq_one_letter_code
_entity_poly.pdbx_strand_id
1 'polypeptide(L)'
;MSGTGCSDVARFIELFCHYQGIERERIGENVFRFWFDGEPVTYTHQPDLIGADSAEFITYGHPVLDRLISSARSQGWAANLIYPLSAKDYAVFREKLARIPVKGVHLIARQPTIIYHAKLVFLFRLSLLADLRKDLLISLAADPETDQVEIWELPKGLCSLPEGFRPLPDRRRYPRLYKEKGSLLDTHLANLSWFRETDYRTFQLYRQACLFLHRWILESFSAFEKEQLARLKCEEQVLDEYYDTLLREEMKRLYELLHKAAVLEVRVALAKTAQTRELFNSRLEDYRQQIQYEKDRCSRYGQMLAREKSKRLHELRRKYTPQALVTLVSAARVYLPRAVFTVESRLNECERIRLVYDFCADAWLDLQCQRCERPTYDLMITSEAGLLCSRCAEVCEVCGQPTMFPAAVCPGCGQKICQYCRYSCLLPSATSSTDCLLCCRCGPAVCPCCVNLLSGEEILD
;
A
#
# COMPACT_ATOMS: atom_id res chain seq x y z
N MET A 1 -26.18 26.17 13.81
CA MET A 1 -24.84 25.74 13.35
C MET A 1 -23.86 26.18 14.41
N SER A 2 -23.57 25.28 15.35
CA SER A 2 -23.12 25.62 16.71
C SER A 2 -21.74 25.03 16.99
N GLY A 3 -20.76 25.90 17.29
CA GLY A 3 -19.64 25.62 18.20
C GLY A 3 -18.43 24.81 17.71
N THR A 4 -18.51 23.99 16.67
CA THR A 4 -17.42 23.04 16.34
C THR A 4 -16.27 23.61 15.50
N GLY A 5 -16.48 24.69 14.74
CA GLY A 5 -15.46 25.21 13.82
C GLY A 5 -14.26 25.89 14.50
N CYS A 6 -14.47 26.59 15.62
CA CYS A 6 -13.39 27.28 16.33
C CYS A 6 -12.45 26.32 17.07
N SER A 7 -12.94 25.14 17.50
CA SER A 7 -12.09 24.16 18.19
C SER A 7 -11.04 23.53 17.25
N ASP A 8 -11.38 23.37 15.97
CA ASP A 8 -10.50 22.72 15.01
C ASP A 8 -9.34 23.62 14.60
N VAL A 9 -9.58 24.92 14.43
CA VAL A 9 -8.52 25.92 14.15
C VAL A 9 -7.59 26.07 15.35
N ALA A 10 -8.14 26.14 16.57
CA ALA A 10 -7.36 26.17 17.81
C ALA A 10 -6.43 24.97 17.94
N ARG A 11 -7.00 23.78 17.74
CA ARG A 11 -6.26 22.53 17.79
C ARG A 11 -5.20 22.44 16.70
N PHE A 12 -5.48 22.93 15.50
CA PHE A 12 -4.50 22.99 14.42
C PHE A 12 -3.29 23.85 14.78
N ILE A 13 -3.50 25.09 15.26
CA ILE A 13 -2.41 26.00 15.62
C ILE A 13 -1.58 25.41 16.77
N GLU A 14 -2.24 24.82 17.77
CA GLU A 14 -1.56 24.14 18.88
C GLU A 14 -0.65 23.02 18.38
N LEU A 15 -1.18 22.12 17.55
CA LEU A 15 -0.42 21.03 16.97
C LEU A 15 0.71 21.56 16.07
N PHE A 16 0.44 22.58 15.28
CA PHE A 16 1.44 23.21 14.42
C PHE A 16 2.63 23.74 15.23
N CYS A 17 2.36 24.54 16.27
CA CYS A 17 3.41 25.07 17.13
C CYS A 17 4.20 23.95 17.81
N HIS A 18 3.50 22.94 18.34
CA HIS A 18 4.14 21.77 18.95
C HIS A 18 5.05 21.01 17.98
N TYR A 19 4.60 20.74 16.75
CA TYR A 19 5.39 20.02 15.75
C TYR A 19 6.58 20.81 15.24
N GLN A 20 6.48 22.13 15.16
CA GLN A 20 7.56 23.02 14.74
C GLN A 20 8.53 23.38 15.87
N GLY A 21 8.27 22.91 17.09
CA GLY A 21 9.05 23.32 18.28
C GLY A 21 8.92 24.82 18.57
N ILE A 22 7.82 25.43 18.16
CA ILE A 22 7.53 26.84 18.43
C ILE A 22 6.89 26.94 19.81
N GLU A 23 7.53 27.70 20.70
CA GLU A 23 6.97 27.99 22.01
C GLU A 23 5.70 28.84 21.87
N ARG A 24 4.62 28.37 22.51
CA ARG A 24 3.34 29.07 22.61
C ARG A 24 3.17 29.55 24.05
N GLU A 25 3.15 30.86 24.24
CA GLU A 25 2.89 31.51 25.52
C GLU A 25 1.41 31.84 25.66
N ARG A 26 0.85 31.67 26.86
CA ARG A 26 -0.51 32.14 27.18
C ARG A 26 -0.40 33.48 27.90
N ILE A 27 -0.96 34.53 27.30
CA ILE A 27 -0.83 35.92 27.80
C ILE A 27 -2.07 36.33 28.59
N GLY A 28 -3.22 35.76 28.26
CA GLY A 28 -4.48 36.07 28.94
C GLY A 28 -5.45 34.90 28.96
N GLU A 29 -6.69 35.19 29.36
CA GLU A 29 -7.79 34.23 29.26
C GLU A 29 -8.12 34.01 27.78
N ASN A 30 -7.76 32.85 27.22
CA ASN A 30 -7.94 32.51 25.80
C ASN A 30 -7.21 33.42 24.80
N VAL A 31 -6.12 34.08 25.22
CA VAL A 31 -5.18 34.80 24.36
C VAL A 31 -3.82 34.13 24.42
N PHE A 32 -3.30 33.78 23.24
CA PHE A 32 -2.05 33.05 23.07
C PHE A 32 -1.11 33.84 22.15
N ARG A 33 0.20 33.71 22.38
CA ARG A 33 1.24 34.26 21.52
C ARG A 33 2.23 33.18 21.14
N PHE A 34 2.68 33.21 19.90
CA PHE A 34 3.79 32.38 19.41
C PHE A 34 4.59 33.18 18.39
N TRP A 35 5.82 32.75 18.10
CA TRP A 35 6.68 33.39 17.10
C TRP A 35 6.73 32.55 15.83
N PHE A 36 6.43 33.16 14.69
CA PHE A 36 6.43 32.49 13.40
C PHE A 36 7.07 33.39 12.34
N ASP A 37 8.04 32.87 11.60
CA ASP A 37 8.87 33.63 10.64
C ASP A 37 9.51 34.91 11.23
N GLY A 38 9.83 34.89 12.52
CA GLY A 38 10.42 36.03 13.25
C GLY A 38 9.41 37.07 13.72
N GLU A 39 8.12 36.91 13.42
CA GLU A 39 7.04 37.81 13.84
C GLU A 39 6.24 37.20 15.01
N PRO A 40 5.92 37.98 16.06
CA PRO A 40 5.00 37.52 17.10
C PRO A 40 3.56 37.53 16.58
N VAL A 41 2.89 36.38 16.65
CA VAL A 41 1.47 36.22 16.34
C VAL A 41 0.72 36.10 17.66
N THR A 42 -0.08 37.11 18.01
CA THR A 42 -0.98 37.08 19.16
C THR A 42 -2.39 36.79 18.66
N TYR A 43 -3.04 35.76 19.20
CA TYR A 43 -4.32 35.29 18.71
C TYR A 43 -5.29 34.86 19.81
N THR A 44 -6.57 34.88 19.46
CA THR A 44 -7.67 34.38 20.30
C THR A 44 -8.65 33.55 19.48
N HIS A 45 -9.38 32.67 20.16
CA HIS A 45 -10.50 31.90 19.61
C HIS A 45 -11.86 32.42 20.06
N GLN A 46 -11.90 33.52 20.80
CA GLN A 46 -13.12 34.17 21.20
C GLN A 46 -13.23 35.51 20.45
N PRO A 47 -14.30 35.73 19.67
CA PRO A 47 -14.47 36.98 18.92
C PRO A 47 -14.58 38.20 19.85
N ASP A 48 -15.03 38.00 21.09
CA ASP A 48 -15.18 39.08 22.08
C ASP A 48 -13.84 39.61 22.61
N LEU A 49 -12.73 38.90 22.36
CA LEU A 49 -11.38 39.26 22.82
C LEU A 49 -10.53 39.90 21.70
N ILE A 50 -11.13 40.23 20.56
CA ILE A 50 -10.43 40.91 19.46
C ILE A 50 -9.90 42.27 19.95
N GLY A 51 -8.60 42.52 19.75
CA GLY A 51 -7.95 43.78 20.10
C GLY A 51 -7.41 43.86 21.53
N ALA A 52 -7.72 42.90 22.41
CA ALA A 52 -7.01 42.73 23.67
C ALA A 52 -5.56 42.33 23.37
N ASP A 53 -4.57 43.12 23.82
CA ASP A 53 -3.15 42.89 23.55
C ASP A 53 -2.80 42.65 22.07
N SER A 54 -3.50 43.34 21.16
CA SER A 54 -3.37 43.15 19.70
C SER A 54 -3.70 41.73 19.21
N ALA A 55 -4.52 40.97 19.94
CA ALA A 55 -4.92 39.62 19.56
C ALA A 55 -5.85 39.63 18.33
N GLU A 56 -5.50 38.82 17.34
CA GLU A 56 -6.30 38.57 16.15
C GLU A 56 -7.20 37.34 16.36
N PHE A 57 -8.45 37.41 15.87
CA PHE A 57 -9.35 36.26 15.90
C PHE A 57 -9.11 35.35 14.68
N ILE A 58 -8.39 34.26 14.91
CA ILE A 58 -7.99 33.35 13.82
C ILE A 58 -9.12 32.34 13.55
N THR A 59 -9.62 32.38 12.31
CA THR A 59 -10.62 31.46 11.75
C THR A 59 -10.19 30.92 10.39
N TYR A 60 -11.00 30.07 9.76
CA TYR A 60 -10.73 29.59 8.41
C TYR A 60 -10.63 30.76 7.42
N GLY A 61 -9.56 30.79 6.61
CA GLY A 61 -9.27 31.87 5.66
C GLY A 61 -8.50 33.06 6.26
N HIS A 62 -8.08 32.99 7.52
CA HIS A 62 -7.20 34.00 8.09
C HIS A 62 -5.78 33.92 7.47
N PRO A 63 -5.14 35.03 7.07
CA PRO A 63 -3.83 35.01 6.41
C PRO A 63 -2.72 34.30 7.21
N VAL A 64 -2.74 34.44 8.54
CA VAL A 64 -1.82 33.68 9.41
C VAL A 64 -2.04 32.18 9.24
N LEU A 65 -3.29 31.71 9.27
CA LEU A 65 -3.59 30.29 9.12
C LEU A 65 -3.14 29.78 7.74
N ASP A 66 -3.35 30.57 6.68
CA ASP A 66 -2.88 30.24 5.34
C ASP A 66 -1.34 30.23 5.25
N ARG A 67 -0.64 31.14 5.94
CA ARG A 67 0.83 31.11 6.07
C ARG A 67 1.30 29.85 6.80
N LEU A 68 0.67 29.49 7.92
CA LEU A 68 0.97 28.26 8.66
C LEU A 68 0.71 27.02 7.78
N ILE A 69 -0.42 26.96 7.08
CA ILE A 69 -0.74 25.86 6.15
C ILE A 69 0.25 25.82 4.97
N SER A 70 0.61 26.97 4.41
CA SER A 70 1.54 27.07 3.29
C SER A 70 2.96 26.66 3.69
N SER A 71 3.43 27.13 4.84
CA SER A 71 4.70 26.71 5.45
C SER A 71 4.67 25.21 5.78
N ALA A 72 3.52 24.73 6.28
CA ALA A 72 3.35 23.31 6.52
C ALA A 72 3.48 22.47 5.24
N ARG A 73 2.90 22.96 4.14
CA ARG A 73 2.96 22.30 2.83
C ARG A 73 4.36 22.40 2.20
N SER A 74 5.04 23.54 2.31
CA SER A 74 6.34 23.77 1.66
C SER A 74 7.47 22.99 2.32
N GLN A 75 7.39 22.76 3.64
CA GLN A 75 8.37 21.97 4.37
C GLN A 75 8.20 20.46 4.20
N GLY A 76 7.17 20.00 3.47
CA GLY A 76 6.93 18.59 3.21
C GLY A 76 6.89 17.79 4.51
N TRP A 77 5.91 18.05 5.37
CA TRP A 77 5.87 17.51 6.73
C TRP A 77 6.15 16.02 6.73
N ALA A 78 7.29 15.66 7.32
CA ALA A 78 7.54 14.34 7.87
C ALA A 78 7.05 14.39 9.32
N ALA A 79 5.76 14.13 9.53
CA ALA A 79 5.21 14.09 10.88
C ALA A 79 5.85 12.92 11.64
N ASN A 80 6.35 13.16 12.85
CA ASN A 80 6.72 12.07 13.76
C ASN A 80 5.53 11.76 14.65
N LEU A 81 4.97 10.56 14.51
CA LEU A 81 3.78 10.11 15.21
C LEU A 81 4.09 8.87 16.03
N ILE A 82 3.42 8.67 17.15
CA ILE A 82 3.52 7.46 17.96
C ILE A 82 2.14 6.84 18.14
N TYR A 83 2.08 5.52 18.19
CA TYR A 83 0.88 4.81 18.62
C TYR A 83 0.98 4.53 20.13
N PRO A 84 0.30 5.29 21.00
CA PRO A 84 0.39 5.09 22.44
C PRO A 84 -0.29 3.78 22.84
N LEU A 85 0.42 2.92 23.57
CA LEU A 85 -0.19 1.72 24.14
C LEU A 85 -1.20 2.09 25.23
N SER A 86 -2.43 1.61 25.10
CA SER A 86 -3.42 1.68 26.17
C SER A 86 -3.30 0.49 27.13
N ALA A 87 -3.87 0.63 28.33
CA ALA A 87 -3.99 -0.48 29.29
C ALA A 87 -4.74 -1.68 28.71
N LYS A 88 -5.70 -1.43 27.79
CA LYS A 88 -6.46 -2.46 27.09
C LYS A 88 -5.57 -3.25 26.15
N ASP A 89 -4.72 -2.59 25.36
CA ASP A 89 -3.80 -3.24 24.42
C ASP A 89 -2.84 -4.17 25.16
N TYR A 90 -2.37 -3.71 26.32
CA TYR A 90 -1.50 -4.52 27.17
C TYR A 90 -2.22 -5.71 27.81
N ALA A 91 -3.50 -5.58 28.17
CA ALA A 91 -4.31 -6.69 28.67
C ALA A 91 -4.53 -7.76 27.58
N VAL A 92 -4.86 -7.36 26.35
CA VAL A 92 -4.99 -8.26 25.19
C VAL A 92 -3.66 -8.97 24.91
N PHE A 93 -2.56 -8.22 24.93
CA PHE A 93 -1.23 -8.79 24.77
C PHE A 93 -0.91 -9.83 25.86
N ARG A 94 -1.24 -9.57 27.13
CA ARG A 94 -1.04 -10.54 28.22
C ARG A 94 -1.85 -11.82 28.02
N GLU A 95 -3.09 -11.72 27.56
CA GLU A 95 -3.91 -12.90 27.24
C GLU A 95 -3.28 -13.72 26.11
N LYS A 96 -2.78 -13.06 25.06
CA LYS A 96 -2.07 -13.72 23.95
C LYS A 96 -0.73 -14.30 24.36
N LEU A 97 -0.02 -13.63 25.26
CA LEU A 97 1.24 -14.12 25.84
C LEU A 97 1.00 -15.44 26.60
N ALA A 98 -0.08 -15.53 27.38
CA ALA A 98 -0.47 -16.75 28.08
C ALA A 98 -0.84 -17.90 27.13
N ARG A 99 -1.22 -17.57 25.88
CA ARG A 99 -1.57 -18.51 24.82
C ARG A 99 -0.48 -18.65 23.76
N ILE A 100 0.77 -18.24 24.02
CA ILE A 100 1.86 -18.44 23.07
C ILE A 100 1.87 -19.93 22.71
N PRO A 101 1.75 -20.27 21.42
CA PRO A 101 1.55 -21.65 20.99
C PRO A 101 2.89 -22.38 20.88
N VAL A 102 3.63 -22.36 21.99
CA VAL A 102 4.88 -23.06 22.14
C VAL A 102 4.64 -24.22 23.10
N LYS A 103 4.54 -25.43 22.54
CA LYS A 103 4.33 -26.65 23.32
C LYS A 103 5.68 -27.21 23.80
N GLY A 104 5.68 -27.84 24.98
CA GLY A 104 6.79 -28.66 25.47
C GLY A 104 7.85 -27.96 26.31
N VAL A 105 7.73 -26.66 26.60
CA VAL A 105 8.73 -25.92 27.39
C VAL A 105 8.07 -25.02 28.43
N HIS A 106 8.55 -25.08 29.67
CA HIS A 106 8.26 -24.04 30.66
C HIS A 106 8.97 -22.75 30.26
N LEU A 107 8.24 -21.87 29.57
CA LEU A 107 8.77 -20.57 29.16
C LEU A 107 8.96 -19.71 30.41
N ILE A 108 10.21 -19.39 30.74
CA ILE A 108 10.48 -18.30 31.68
C ILE A 108 10.39 -17.02 30.86
N ALA A 109 9.17 -16.45 30.78
CA ALA A 109 8.97 -15.17 30.14
C ALA A 109 9.60 -14.08 31.01
N ARG A 110 10.74 -13.54 30.57
CA ARG A 110 11.26 -12.29 31.15
C ARG A 110 10.27 -11.16 30.84
N GLN A 111 10.28 -10.11 31.68
CA GLN A 111 9.41 -8.96 31.49
C GLN A 111 9.52 -8.46 30.04
N PRO A 112 8.39 -8.29 29.32
CA PRO A 112 8.41 -7.87 27.94
C PRO A 112 8.95 -6.44 27.84
N THR A 113 9.94 -6.25 26.99
CA THR A 113 10.48 -4.92 26.67
C THR A 113 9.66 -4.34 25.52
N ILE A 114 9.00 -3.21 25.76
CA ILE A 114 8.30 -2.48 24.69
C ILE A 114 9.33 -1.64 23.94
N ILE A 115 9.43 -1.87 22.63
CA ILE A 115 10.28 -1.12 21.71
C ILE A 115 9.40 -0.46 20.67
N TYR A 116 9.61 0.82 20.42
CA TYR A 116 8.90 1.55 19.37
C TYR A 116 9.69 1.49 18.06
N HIS A 117 9.13 0.81 17.07
CA HIS A 117 9.71 0.66 15.75
C HIS A 117 9.15 1.70 14.79
N ALA A 118 10.02 2.36 14.03
CA ALA A 118 9.60 3.36 13.06
C ALA A 118 9.11 2.67 11.77
N LYS A 119 7.90 3.00 11.30
CA LYS A 119 7.48 2.79 9.91
C LYS A 119 7.43 4.13 9.20
N LEU A 120 7.81 4.17 7.92
CA LEU A 120 7.61 5.36 7.09
C LEU A 120 6.26 5.24 6.39
N VAL A 121 5.44 6.27 6.49
CA VAL A 121 4.15 6.35 5.84
C VAL A 121 4.22 7.42 4.78
N PHE A 122 3.79 7.10 3.58
CA PHE A 122 3.70 8.01 2.45
C PHE A 122 2.24 8.15 2.05
N LEU A 123 1.72 9.37 2.11
CA LEU A 123 0.37 9.68 1.68
C LEU A 123 0.43 10.23 0.26
N PHE A 124 -0.13 9.47 -0.69
CA PHE A 124 -0.22 9.87 -2.09
C PHE A 124 -1.64 10.27 -2.44
N ARG A 125 -1.76 11.33 -3.23
CA ARG A 125 -2.99 11.66 -3.96
C ARG A 125 -2.87 11.10 -5.37
N LEU A 126 -3.74 10.17 -5.70
CA LEU A 126 -3.93 9.65 -7.05
C LEU A 126 -5.13 10.36 -7.67
N SER A 127 -4.90 11.16 -8.70
CA SER A 127 -5.94 11.81 -9.50
C SER A 127 -6.07 11.07 -10.82
N LEU A 128 -7.21 10.40 -11.02
CA LEU A 128 -7.57 9.76 -12.28
C LEU A 128 -8.28 10.81 -13.13
N LEU A 129 -7.70 11.16 -14.26
CA LEU A 129 -8.16 12.22 -15.15
C LEU A 129 -8.66 11.59 -16.46
N ALA A 130 -9.92 11.86 -16.80
CA ALA A 130 -10.53 11.57 -18.09
C ALA A 130 -11.65 12.61 -18.30
N ASP A 131 -12.85 12.18 -18.69
CA ASP A 131 -14.04 13.04 -18.67
C ASP A 131 -14.40 13.49 -17.23
N LEU A 132 -14.29 12.57 -16.27
CA LEU A 132 -14.48 12.84 -14.86
C LEU A 132 -13.15 12.73 -14.12
N ARG A 133 -12.92 13.66 -13.20
CA ARG A 133 -11.82 13.60 -12.24
C ARG A 133 -12.23 12.78 -11.03
N LYS A 134 -11.46 11.74 -10.72
CA LYS A 134 -11.61 10.95 -9.50
C LYS A 134 -10.33 11.02 -8.68
N ASP A 135 -10.43 11.58 -7.48
CA ASP A 135 -9.30 11.70 -6.56
C ASP A 135 -9.39 10.59 -5.49
N LEU A 136 -8.25 9.95 -5.24
CA LEU A 136 -8.05 8.92 -4.23
C LEU A 136 -6.87 9.30 -3.36
N LEU A 137 -6.99 9.10 -2.06
CA LEU A 137 -5.87 9.19 -1.13
C LEU A 137 -5.42 7.77 -0.77
N ILE A 138 -4.15 7.50 -0.98
CA ILE A 138 -3.53 6.20 -0.75
C ILE A 138 -2.41 6.38 0.26
N SER A 139 -2.51 5.66 1.37
CA SER A 139 -1.47 5.61 2.39
C SER A 139 -0.67 4.33 2.21
N LEU A 140 0.64 4.48 2.00
CA LEU A 140 1.58 3.37 1.92
C LEU A 140 2.49 3.38 3.14
N ALA A 141 2.59 2.26 3.86
CA ALA A 141 3.58 2.07 4.90
C ALA A 141 4.75 1.27 4.36
N ALA A 142 5.97 1.75 4.61
CA ALA A 142 7.22 1.09 4.32
C ALA A 142 7.94 0.78 5.65
N ASP A 143 8.24 -0.49 5.87
CA ASP A 143 8.93 -0.95 7.07
C ASP A 143 10.46 -0.96 6.84
N PRO A 144 11.23 -0.14 7.59
CA PRO A 144 12.68 -0.07 7.46
C PRO A 144 13.42 -1.32 7.97
N GLU A 145 12.79 -2.28 8.64
CA GLU A 145 13.43 -3.54 9.00
C GLU A 145 13.27 -4.59 7.89
N THR A 146 12.10 -4.64 7.26
CA THR A 146 11.74 -5.71 6.30
C THR A 146 11.80 -5.31 4.83
N ASP A 147 11.96 -4.01 4.52
CA ASP A 147 11.85 -3.48 3.14
C ASP A 147 10.48 -3.74 2.48
N GLN A 148 9.46 -4.10 3.28
CA GLN A 148 8.12 -4.34 2.78
C GLN A 148 7.35 -3.04 2.71
N VAL A 149 6.60 -2.88 1.61
CA VAL A 149 5.66 -1.78 1.39
C VAL A 149 4.27 -2.36 1.25
N GLU A 150 3.32 -1.84 2.02
CA GLU A 150 1.93 -2.25 2.01
C GLU A 150 1.01 -1.02 1.98
N ILE A 151 -0.20 -1.20 1.45
CA ILE A 151 -1.28 -0.22 1.66
C ILE A 151 -1.66 -0.31 3.13
N TRP A 152 -1.58 0.82 3.82
CA TRP A 152 -1.77 0.86 5.26
C TRP A 152 -2.81 1.88 5.66
N GLU A 153 -3.88 1.41 6.28
CA GLU A 153 -4.83 2.27 6.94
C GLU A 153 -4.20 2.81 8.23
N LEU A 154 -4.10 4.14 8.32
CA LEU A 154 -3.54 4.78 9.50
C LEU A 154 -4.35 4.38 10.74
N PRO A 155 -3.72 3.78 11.77
CA PRO A 155 -4.42 3.41 12.98
C PRO A 155 -4.99 4.66 13.65
N LYS A 156 -6.22 4.53 14.16
CA LYS A 156 -6.82 5.60 14.97
C LYS A 156 -6.06 5.74 16.28
N GLY A 157 -5.92 6.97 16.76
CA GLY A 157 -5.26 7.25 18.04
C GLY A 157 -3.76 7.50 17.96
N LEU A 158 -3.20 7.73 16.76
CA LEU A 158 -1.85 8.27 16.63
C LEU A 158 -1.75 9.64 17.33
N CYS A 159 -0.66 9.82 18.09
CA CYS A 159 -0.36 11.05 18.81
C CYS A 159 0.99 11.62 18.37
N SER A 160 1.28 12.88 18.74
CA SER A 160 2.63 13.42 18.65
C SER A 160 3.58 12.65 19.58
N LEU A 161 4.87 12.70 19.27
CA LEU A 161 5.90 12.13 20.14
C LEU A 161 5.83 12.78 21.53
N PRO A 162 5.87 12.01 22.64
CA PRO A 162 5.98 12.60 23.96
C PRO A 162 7.33 13.30 24.13
N GLU A 163 7.35 14.31 25.00
CA GLU A 163 8.58 15.04 25.32
C GLU A 163 9.69 14.10 25.81
N GLY A 164 10.90 14.29 25.29
CA GLY A 164 12.04 13.42 25.61
C GLY A 164 12.07 12.07 24.87
N PHE A 165 11.10 11.76 24.01
CA PHE A 165 11.17 10.58 23.15
C PHE A 165 12.35 10.70 22.18
N ARG A 166 13.39 9.91 22.42
CA ARG A 166 14.55 9.79 21.53
C ARG A 166 14.37 8.53 20.69
N PRO A 167 14.11 8.65 19.38
CA PRO A 167 14.07 7.48 18.53
C PRO A 167 15.43 6.77 18.55
N LEU A 168 15.41 5.44 18.49
CA LEU A 168 16.64 4.66 18.36
C LEU A 168 17.42 5.19 17.15
N PRO A 169 18.74 5.42 17.28
CA PRO A 169 19.54 5.88 16.15
C PRO A 169 19.43 4.85 15.03
N ASP A 170 19.03 5.32 13.85
CA ASP A 170 18.83 4.48 12.68
C ASP A 170 20.14 3.74 12.38
N ARG A 171 20.16 2.42 12.61
CA ARG A 171 21.35 1.59 12.43
C ARG A 171 21.58 1.44 10.94
N ARG A 172 22.35 2.37 10.37
CA ARG A 172 22.75 2.44 8.95
C ARG A 172 23.20 1.05 8.46
N ARG A 173 22.33 0.37 7.70
CA ARG A 173 22.71 -0.81 6.91
C ARG A 173 23.32 -0.34 5.59
N TYR A 174 24.41 -0.98 5.17
CA TYR A 174 25.10 -0.68 3.92
C TYR A 174 24.18 -0.88 2.69
N PRO A 175 24.31 -0.05 1.64
CA PRO A 175 23.45 -0.08 0.47
C PRO A 175 23.61 -1.37 -0.36
N ARG A 176 22.48 -1.95 -0.79
CA ARG A 176 22.44 -2.95 -1.87
C ARG A 176 22.26 -2.23 -3.21
N LEU A 177 23.22 -2.38 -4.12
CA LEU A 177 23.17 -1.78 -5.46
C LEU A 177 22.11 -2.47 -6.31
N TYR A 178 21.00 -1.78 -6.59
CA TYR A 178 19.98 -2.22 -7.54
C TYR A 178 20.00 -1.33 -8.79
N LYS A 179 20.32 -1.93 -9.95
CA LYS A 179 20.31 -1.26 -11.26
C LYS A 179 19.00 -1.60 -11.99
N GLU A 180 18.18 -0.60 -12.26
CA GLU A 180 17.04 -0.70 -13.19
C GLU A 180 17.07 0.50 -14.15
N LYS A 181 16.47 0.33 -15.33
CA LYS A 181 16.51 1.27 -16.46
C LYS A 181 15.13 1.90 -16.71
N GLY A 182 15.11 3.23 -16.73
CA GLY A 182 14.45 4.13 -17.69
C GLY A 182 12.92 4.16 -17.77
N SER A 183 12.27 4.85 -16.83
CA SER A 183 10.86 5.25 -16.80
C SER A 183 10.71 6.73 -16.37
N LEU A 184 9.53 7.35 -16.54
CA LEU A 184 9.22 8.68 -15.99
C LEU A 184 9.42 8.74 -14.47
N LEU A 185 9.23 7.61 -13.79
CA LEU A 185 9.55 7.46 -12.37
C LEU A 185 11.05 7.61 -12.11
N ASP A 186 11.91 7.13 -13.01
CA ASP A 186 13.36 7.30 -12.87
C ASP A 186 13.79 8.75 -13.03
N THR A 187 13.11 9.54 -13.87
CA THR A 187 13.33 11.00 -13.93
C THR A 187 12.95 11.67 -12.62
N HIS A 188 11.79 11.33 -12.05
CA HIS A 188 11.38 11.84 -10.73
C HIS A 188 12.39 11.46 -9.63
N LEU A 189 12.80 10.19 -9.58
CA LEU A 189 13.78 9.70 -8.61
C LEU A 189 15.17 10.31 -8.81
N ALA A 190 15.57 10.60 -10.05
CA ALA A 190 16.82 11.29 -10.37
C ALA A 190 16.80 12.75 -9.89
N ASN A 191 15.65 13.43 -9.98
CA ASN A 191 15.47 14.81 -9.48
C ASN A 191 15.53 14.90 -7.94
N LEU A 192 15.45 13.76 -7.24
CA LEU A 192 15.58 13.65 -5.79
C LEU A 192 16.99 13.21 -5.35
N SER A 193 18.02 13.51 -6.15
CA SER A 193 19.42 13.17 -5.81
C SER A 193 19.84 13.73 -4.45
N TRP A 194 19.42 14.95 -4.10
CA TRP A 194 19.67 15.57 -2.79
C TRP A 194 19.10 14.75 -1.62
N PHE A 195 17.96 14.08 -1.82
CA PHE A 195 17.32 13.27 -0.79
C PHE A 195 18.09 11.96 -0.56
N ARG A 196 18.64 11.40 -1.64
CA ARG A 196 19.53 10.24 -1.58
C ARG A 196 20.82 10.51 -0.78
N GLU A 197 21.33 11.74 -0.83
CA GLU A 197 22.56 12.15 -0.13
C GLU A 197 22.33 12.42 1.36
N THR A 198 21.14 12.89 1.74
CA THR A 198 20.78 13.27 3.11
C THR A 198 20.27 12.08 3.94
N ASP A 199 19.35 11.30 3.40
CA ASP A 199 18.78 10.11 4.07
C ASP A 199 18.53 8.98 3.06
N TYR A 200 19.59 8.23 2.78
CA TYR A 200 19.55 7.12 1.81
C TYR A 200 18.49 6.07 2.15
N ARG A 201 18.25 5.79 3.44
CA ARG A 201 17.31 4.74 3.85
C ARG A 201 15.89 5.17 3.55
N THR A 202 15.52 6.39 3.94
CA THR A 202 14.21 6.95 3.64
C THR A 202 14.00 7.11 2.13
N PHE A 203 15.03 7.49 1.36
CA PHE A 203 14.99 7.51 -0.10
C PHE A 203 14.72 6.12 -0.71
N GLN A 204 15.41 5.07 -0.23
CA GLN A 204 15.21 3.71 -0.73
C GLN A 204 13.78 3.22 -0.48
N LEU A 205 13.24 3.45 0.72
CA LEU A 205 11.87 3.08 1.08
C LEU A 205 10.84 3.87 0.29
N TYR A 206 11.08 5.16 0.04
CA TYR A 206 10.25 5.97 -0.85
C TYR A 206 10.26 5.43 -2.28
N ARG A 207 11.43 5.06 -2.82
CA ARG A 207 11.54 4.41 -4.14
C ARG A 207 10.73 3.12 -4.20
N GLN A 208 10.83 2.26 -3.18
CA GLN A 208 10.04 1.03 -3.11
C GLN A 208 8.54 1.33 -3.05
N ALA A 209 8.12 2.36 -2.30
CA ALA A 209 6.73 2.80 -2.23
C ALA A 209 6.22 3.26 -3.59
N CYS A 210 7.00 4.04 -4.34
CA CYS A 210 6.64 4.46 -5.70
C CYS A 210 6.53 3.28 -6.68
N LEU A 211 7.44 2.31 -6.61
CA LEU A 211 7.39 1.10 -7.45
C LEU A 211 6.17 0.22 -7.10
N PHE A 212 5.87 0.08 -5.81
CA PHE A 212 4.66 -0.58 -5.35
C PHE A 212 3.41 0.13 -5.88
N LEU A 213 3.34 1.45 -5.72
CA LEU A 213 2.21 2.25 -6.18
C LEU A 213 2.02 2.16 -7.70
N HIS A 214 3.11 2.19 -8.48
CA HIS A 214 3.04 2.04 -9.93
C HIS A 214 2.41 0.70 -10.33
N ARG A 215 2.84 -0.40 -9.72
CA ARG A 215 2.25 -1.73 -9.96
C ARG A 215 0.77 -1.78 -9.55
N TRP A 216 0.46 -1.26 -8.37
CA TRP A 216 -0.92 -1.21 -7.87
C TRP A 216 -1.85 -0.37 -8.75
N ILE A 217 -1.35 0.76 -9.28
CA ILE A 217 -2.10 1.59 -10.23
C ILE A 217 -2.38 0.79 -11.49
N LEU A 218 -1.39 0.11 -12.10
CA LEU A 218 -1.63 -0.67 -13.32
C LEU A 218 -2.74 -1.72 -13.15
N GLU A 219 -2.78 -2.39 -12.00
CA GLU A 219 -3.83 -3.37 -11.70
C GLU A 219 -5.20 -2.69 -11.48
N SER A 220 -5.24 -1.64 -10.66
CA SER A 220 -6.48 -0.94 -10.27
C SER A 220 -7.06 -0.07 -11.39
N PHE A 221 -6.21 0.41 -12.30
CA PHE A 221 -6.57 1.34 -13.39
C PHE A 221 -7.32 0.65 -14.53
N SER A 222 -7.15 -0.67 -14.68
CA SER A 222 -7.77 -1.44 -15.76
C SER A 222 -9.31 -1.34 -15.79
N ALA A 223 -9.96 -1.27 -14.63
CA ALA A 223 -11.41 -1.10 -14.53
C ALA A 223 -11.83 0.31 -14.96
N PHE A 224 -11.08 1.34 -14.54
CA PHE A 224 -11.33 2.73 -14.92
C PHE A 224 -11.15 2.95 -16.42
N GLU A 225 -10.08 2.40 -17.01
CA GLU A 225 -9.81 2.48 -18.45
C GLU A 225 -10.94 1.83 -19.27
N LYS A 226 -11.41 0.63 -18.86
CA LYS A 226 -12.55 -0.03 -19.52
C LYS A 226 -13.82 0.81 -19.46
N GLU A 227 -14.09 1.45 -18.31
CA GLU A 227 -15.24 2.34 -18.16
C GLU A 227 -15.14 3.56 -19.10
N GLN A 228 -13.98 4.21 -19.16
CA GLN A 228 -13.77 5.37 -20.05
C GLN A 228 -13.85 4.99 -21.54
N LEU A 229 -13.30 3.83 -21.92
CA LEU A 229 -13.41 3.32 -23.30
C LEU A 229 -14.85 2.99 -23.69
N ALA A 230 -15.65 2.45 -22.76
CA ALA A 230 -17.07 2.19 -23.01
C ALA A 230 -17.85 3.49 -23.23
N ARG A 231 -17.59 4.52 -22.41
CA ARG A 231 -18.18 5.85 -22.58
C ARG A 231 -17.77 6.50 -23.90
N LEU A 232 -16.49 6.45 -24.25
CA LEU A 232 -15.98 6.96 -25.52
C LEU A 232 -16.72 6.33 -26.70
N LYS A 233 -16.91 5.01 -26.72
CA LYS A 233 -17.64 4.33 -27.80
C LYS A 233 -19.10 4.78 -27.92
N CYS A 234 -19.77 4.96 -26.79
CA CYS A 234 -21.15 5.46 -26.76
C CYS A 234 -21.23 6.87 -27.36
N GLU A 235 -20.35 7.77 -26.95
CA GLU A 235 -20.29 9.14 -27.46
C GLU A 235 -19.87 9.21 -28.94
N GLU A 236 -18.95 8.34 -29.39
CA GLU A 236 -18.60 8.19 -30.81
C GLU A 236 -19.83 7.80 -31.63
N GLN A 237 -20.67 6.86 -31.15
CA GLN A 237 -21.91 6.46 -31.81
C GLN A 237 -22.94 7.60 -31.86
N VAL A 238 -23.15 8.32 -30.76
CA VAL A 238 -24.06 9.48 -30.72
C VAL A 238 -23.61 10.55 -31.71
N LEU A 239 -22.30 10.79 -31.80
CA LEU A 239 -21.75 11.76 -32.74
C LEU A 239 -21.89 11.31 -34.19
N ASP A 240 -21.71 10.01 -34.47
CA ASP A 240 -21.98 9.42 -35.78
C ASP A 240 -23.45 9.64 -36.20
N GLU A 241 -24.39 9.27 -35.33
CA GLU A 241 -25.84 9.41 -35.57
C GLU A 241 -26.25 10.88 -35.79
N TYR A 242 -25.65 11.81 -35.05
CA TYR A 242 -25.88 13.24 -35.21
C TYR A 242 -25.48 13.74 -36.61
N TYR A 243 -24.24 13.47 -37.04
CA TYR A 243 -23.76 13.93 -38.35
C TYR A 243 -24.46 13.22 -39.52
N ASP A 244 -24.84 11.95 -39.35
CA ASP A 244 -25.63 11.22 -40.36
C ASP A 244 -27.04 11.79 -40.49
N THR A 245 -27.62 12.28 -39.40
CA THR A 245 -28.93 12.97 -39.42
C THR A 245 -28.83 14.31 -40.16
N LEU A 246 -27.81 15.12 -39.88
CA LEU A 246 -27.56 16.37 -40.61
C LEU A 246 -27.35 16.15 -42.12
N LEU A 247 -26.59 15.11 -42.49
CA LEU A 247 -26.40 14.75 -43.90
C LEU A 247 -27.71 14.37 -44.58
N ARG A 248 -28.55 13.55 -43.92
CA ARG A 248 -29.86 13.15 -44.45
C ARG A 248 -30.80 14.34 -44.63
N GLU A 249 -30.79 15.28 -43.69
CA GLU A 249 -31.59 16.50 -43.76
C GLU A 249 -31.21 17.37 -44.97
N GLU A 250 -29.92 17.59 -45.20
CA GLU A 250 -29.46 18.34 -46.39
C GLU A 250 -29.75 17.59 -47.70
N MET A 251 -29.63 16.27 -47.73
CA MET A 251 -29.92 15.47 -48.93
C MET A 251 -31.40 15.42 -49.29
N LYS A 252 -32.31 15.80 -48.39
CA LYS A 252 -33.77 15.75 -48.63
C LYS A 252 -34.19 16.50 -49.91
N ARG A 253 -33.66 17.72 -50.11
CA ARG A 253 -33.97 18.53 -51.31
C ARG A 253 -33.48 17.85 -52.59
N LEU A 254 -32.30 17.26 -52.56
CA LEU A 254 -31.75 16.51 -53.69
C LEU A 254 -32.64 15.31 -54.04
N TYR A 255 -33.09 14.55 -53.04
CA TYR A 255 -34.03 13.44 -53.26
C TYR A 255 -35.37 13.89 -53.86
N GLU A 256 -35.92 15.03 -53.40
CA GLU A 256 -37.14 15.60 -53.98
C GLU A 256 -36.97 16.00 -55.45
N LEU A 257 -35.82 16.59 -55.82
CA LEU A 257 -35.51 16.95 -57.21
C LEU A 257 -35.32 15.71 -58.08
N LEU A 258 -34.59 14.70 -57.59
CA LEU A 258 -34.42 13.42 -58.28
C LEU A 258 -35.76 12.73 -58.54
N HIS A 259 -36.66 12.73 -57.55
CA HIS A 259 -38.00 12.18 -57.72
C HIS A 259 -38.81 12.92 -58.79
N LYS A 260 -38.79 14.26 -58.78
CA LYS A 260 -39.46 15.08 -59.79
C LYS A 260 -38.91 14.84 -61.19
N ALA A 261 -37.59 14.70 -61.33
CA ALA A 261 -36.94 14.37 -62.60
C ALA A 261 -37.36 12.99 -63.12
N ALA A 262 -37.36 11.95 -62.26
CA ALA A 262 -37.78 10.60 -62.64
C ALA A 262 -39.25 10.56 -63.11
N VAL A 263 -40.15 11.30 -62.46
CA VAL A 263 -41.54 11.44 -62.89
C VAL A 263 -41.64 12.11 -64.27
N LEU A 264 -40.81 13.11 -64.55
CA LEU A 264 -40.77 13.77 -65.86
C LEU A 264 -40.21 12.87 -66.96
N GLU A 265 -39.19 12.05 -66.67
CA GLU A 265 -38.65 11.08 -67.63
C GLU A 265 -39.73 10.11 -68.13
N VAL A 266 -40.56 9.60 -67.22
CA VAL A 266 -41.70 8.76 -67.59
C VAL A 266 -42.71 9.54 -68.44
N ARG A 267 -42.99 10.80 -68.11
CA ARG A 267 -43.91 11.65 -68.90
C ARG A 267 -43.39 11.97 -70.30
N VAL A 268 -42.09 12.16 -70.47
CA VAL A 268 -41.43 12.32 -71.77
C VAL A 268 -41.65 11.07 -72.63
N ALA A 269 -41.45 9.88 -72.03
CA ALA A 269 -41.64 8.60 -72.73
C ALA A 269 -43.11 8.36 -73.15
N LEU A 270 -44.06 8.80 -72.33
CA LEU A 270 -45.50 8.65 -72.58
C LEU A 270 -46.11 9.77 -73.46
N ALA A 271 -45.34 10.79 -73.83
CA ALA A 271 -45.85 11.94 -74.58
C ALA A 271 -46.29 11.54 -76.00
N LYS A 272 -47.57 11.83 -76.34
CA LYS A 272 -48.20 11.47 -77.62
C LYS A 272 -47.88 12.45 -78.76
N THR A 273 -47.48 13.69 -78.45
CA THR A 273 -47.19 14.72 -79.46
C THR A 273 -45.77 15.25 -79.31
N ALA A 274 -45.15 15.69 -80.41
CA ALA A 274 -43.80 16.25 -80.40
C ALA A 274 -43.70 17.48 -79.49
N GLN A 275 -44.70 18.37 -79.53
CA GLN A 275 -44.73 19.58 -78.73
C GLN A 275 -44.82 19.31 -77.21
N THR A 276 -45.60 18.31 -76.79
CA THR A 276 -45.66 17.92 -75.36
C THR A 276 -44.37 17.27 -74.89
N ARG A 277 -43.74 16.46 -75.75
CA ARG A 277 -42.43 15.87 -75.48
C ARG A 277 -41.35 16.95 -75.31
N GLU A 278 -41.32 17.95 -76.17
CA GLU A 278 -40.37 19.07 -76.10
C GLU A 278 -40.55 19.89 -74.81
N LEU A 279 -41.80 20.19 -74.43
CA LEU A 279 -42.10 20.88 -73.18
C LEU A 279 -41.63 20.09 -71.94
N PHE A 280 -41.85 18.76 -71.91
CA PHE A 280 -41.35 17.93 -70.81
C PHE A 280 -39.83 17.79 -70.81
N ASN A 281 -39.19 17.72 -71.99
CA ASN A 281 -37.73 17.69 -72.11
C ASN A 281 -37.09 18.98 -71.60
N SER A 282 -37.63 20.15 -71.94
CA SER A 282 -37.14 21.44 -71.44
C SER A 282 -37.20 21.48 -69.91
N ARG A 283 -38.34 21.10 -69.30
CA ARG A 283 -38.46 21.04 -67.84
C ARG A 283 -37.52 20.02 -67.20
N LEU A 284 -37.32 18.87 -67.85
CA LEU A 284 -36.40 17.84 -67.37
C LEU A 284 -34.96 18.37 -67.34
N GLU A 285 -34.56 19.15 -68.35
CA GLU A 285 -33.23 19.76 -68.39
C GLU A 285 -33.04 20.80 -67.27
N ASP A 286 -34.06 21.60 -66.97
CA ASP A 286 -34.05 22.50 -65.82
C ASP A 286 -33.84 21.72 -64.50
N TYR A 287 -34.54 20.60 -64.31
CA TYR A 287 -34.35 19.75 -63.14
C TYR A 287 -32.96 19.13 -63.09
N ARG A 288 -32.37 18.72 -64.22
CA ARG A 288 -31.00 18.20 -64.27
C ARG A 288 -29.96 19.23 -63.83
N GLN A 289 -30.10 20.48 -64.28
CA GLN A 289 -29.23 21.57 -63.83
C GLN A 289 -29.38 21.83 -62.33
N GLN A 290 -30.61 21.84 -61.81
CA GLN A 290 -30.87 21.99 -60.37
C GLN A 290 -30.31 20.84 -59.55
N ILE A 291 -30.45 19.59 -60.04
CA ILE A 291 -29.87 18.39 -59.40
C ILE A 291 -28.35 18.51 -59.33
N GLN A 292 -27.69 18.92 -60.42
CA GLN A 292 -26.24 19.06 -60.43
C GLN A 292 -25.78 20.13 -59.43
N TYR A 293 -26.45 21.28 -59.41
CA TYR A 293 -26.18 22.34 -58.43
C TYR A 293 -26.34 21.84 -56.98
N GLU A 294 -27.45 21.18 -56.66
CA GLU A 294 -27.70 20.67 -55.31
C GLU A 294 -26.74 19.52 -54.94
N LYS A 295 -26.32 18.70 -55.91
CA LYS A 295 -25.29 17.66 -55.71
C LYS A 295 -23.95 18.28 -55.32
N ASP A 296 -23.52 19.32 -56.02
CA ASP A 296 -22.27 20.03 -55.73
C ASP A 296 -22.33 20.77 -54.38
N ARG A 297 -23.52 21.30 -54.03
CA ARG A 297 -23.77 21.87 -52.70
C ARG A 297 -23.69 20.80 -51.60
N CYS A 298 -24.42 19.69 -51.74
CA CYS A 298 -24.41 18.59 -50.77
C CYS A 298 -23.00 18.00 -50.60
N SER A 299 -22.24 17.83 -51.69
CA SER A 299 -20.86 17.35 -51.65
C SER A 299 -19.94 18.27 -50.83
N ARG A 300 -20.00 19.59 -51.07
CA ARG A 300 -19.23 20.58 -50.31
C ARG A 300 -19.63 20.58 -48.83
N TYR A 301 -20.92 20.52 -48.54
CA TYR A 301 -21.41 20.47 -47.16
C TYR A 301 -20.98 19.17 -46.46
N GLY A 302 -21.06 18.03 -47.13
CA GLY A 302 -20.61 16.75 -46.58
C GLY A 302 -19.11 16.72 -46.27
N GLN A 303 -18.27 17.31 -47.13
CA GLN A 303 -16.84 17.48 -46.83
C GLN A 303 -16.59 18.38 -45.61
N MET A 304 -17.38 19.45 -45.45
CA MET A 304 -17.30 20.33 -44.28
C MET A 304 -17.69 19.57 -43.00
N LEU A 305 -18.81 18.86 -43.00
CA LEU A 305 -19.25 18.03 -41.87
C LEU A 305 -18.23 16.95 -41.53
N ALA A 306 -17.65 16.27 -42.52
CA ALA A 306 -16.62 15.25 -42.29
C ALA A 306 -15.37 15.82 -41.58
N ARG A 307 -14.95 17.04 -41.94
CA ARG A 307 -13.84 17.74 -41.27
C ARG A 307 -14.19 18.11 -39.84
N GLU A 308 -15.40 18.62 -39.60
CA GLU A 308 -15.87 18.99 -38.27
C GLU A 308 -16.00 17.75 -37.36
N LYS A 309 -16.65 16.70 -37.85
CA LYS A 309 -16.74 15.39 -37.21
C LYS A 309 -15.37 14.85 -36.80
N SER A 310 -14.39 14.91 -37.72
CA SER A 310 -13.02 14.46 -37.43
C SER A 310 -12.36 15.25 -36.29
N LYS A 311 -12.56 16.58 -36.24
CA LYS A 311 -12.07 17.42 -35.14
C LYS A 311 -12.73 17.04 -33.81
N ARG A 312 -14.06 16.87 -33.81
CA ARG A 312 -14.81 16.48 -32.61
C ARG A 312 -14.43 15.10 -32.10
N LEU A 313 -14.25 14.12 -32.99
CA LEU A 313 -13.73 12.80 -32.61
C LEU A 313 -12.34 12.88 -31.98
N HIS A 314 -11.46 13.74 -32.50
CA HIS A 314 -10.14 13.95 -31.91
C HIS A 314 -10.23 14.57 -30.51
N GLU A 315 -11.05 15.60 -30.33
CA GLU A 315 -11.32 16.23 -29.02
C GLU A 315 -11.90 15.21 -28.03
N LEU A 316 -12.86 14.40 -28.48
CA LEU A 316 -13.52 13.36 -27.70
C LEU A 316 -12.53 12.30 -27.23
N ARG A 317 -11.70 11.77 -28.14
CA ARG A 317 -10.66 10.79 -27.80
C ARG A 317 -9.66 11.35 -26.80
N ARG A 318 -9.23 12.60 -26.97
CA ARG A 318 -8.32 13.26 -26.03
C ARG A 318 -8.98 13.42 -24.65
N LYS A 319 -10.26 13.79 -24.59
CA LYS A 319 -11.04 13.94 -23.35
C LYS A 319 -11.16 12.63 -22.58
N TYR A 320 -11.41 11.52 -23.28
CA TYR A 320 -11.55 10.20 -22.67
C TYR A 320 -10.25 9.41 -22.55
N THR A 321 -9.10 9.97 -22.95
CA THR A 321 -7.80 9.32 -22.75
C THR A 321 -7.49 9.33 -21.26
N PRO A 322 -7.49 8.17 -20.58
CA PRO A 322 -7.36 8.13 -19.14
C PRO A 322 -5.89 8.42 -18.75
N GLN A 323 -5.71 9.28 -17.75
CA GLN A 323 -4.41 9.63 -17.20
C GLN A 323 -4.42 9.43 -15.69
N ALA A 324 -3.31 8.97 -15.14
CA ALA A 324 -3.11 8.85 -13.69
C ALA A 324 -2.03 9.85 -13.26
N LEU A 325 -2.42 10.83 -12.46
CA LEU A 325 -1.49 11.76 -11.82
C LEU A 325 -1.30 11.35 -10.36
N VAL A 326 -0.07 11.07 -9.99
CA VAL A 326 0.31 10.75 -8.62
C VAL A 326 1.06 11.93 -8.02
N THR A 327 0.66 12.37 -6.83
CA THR A 327 1.36 13.41 -6.08
C THR A 327 1.60 12.92 -4.66
N LEU A 328 2.84 12.99 -4.17
CA LEU A 328 3.10 12.82 -2.73
C LEU A 328 2.52 14.04 -2.00
N VAL A 329 1.60 13.80 -1.08
CA VAL A 329 0.95 14.84 -0.27
C VAL A 329 1.75 15.09 1.00
N SER A 330 2.11 14.01 1.69
CA SER A 330 2.85 14.09 2.95
C SER A 330 3.59 12.77 3.21
N ALA A 331 4.56 12.84 4.10
CA ALA A 331 5.21 11.66 4.66
C ALA A 331 5.08 11.69 6.20
N ALA A 332 5.21 10.56 6.85
CA ALA A 332 5.27 10.52 8.30
C ALA A 332 6.18 9.38 8.73
N ARG A 333 6.87 9.56 9.86
CA ARG A 333 7.50 8.48 10.58
C ARG A 333 6.60 8.11 11.74
N VAL A 334 6.06 6.91 11.71
CA VAL A 334 5.11 6.42 12.70
C VAL A 334 5.80 5.36 13.56
N TYR A 335 5.90 5.63 14.85
CA TYR A 335 6.50 4.75 15.84
C TYR A 335 5.43 3.82 16.41
N LEU A 336 5.55 2.54 16.07
CA LEU A 336 4.62 1.50 16.45
C LEU A 336 5.22 0.64 17.57
N PRO A 337 4.48 0.39 18.65
CA PRO A 337 4.97 -0.43 19.74
C PRO A 337 5.08 -1.89 19.29
N ARG A 338 6.20 -2.52 19.63
CA ARG A 338 6.43 -3.96 19.54
C ARG A 338 6.85 -4.47 20.90
N ALA A 339 6.24 -5.55 21.38
CA ALA A 339 6.72 -6.23 22.59
C ALA A 339 7.79 -7.23 22.18
N VAL A 340 9.01 -7.01 22.66
CA VAL A 340 10.12 -7.96 22.51
C VAL A 340 10.28 -8.70 23.81
N PHE A 341 10.33 -10.02 23.74
CA PHE A 341 10.69 -10.84 24.88
C PHE A 341 11.63 -11.94 24.47
N THR A 342 12.33 -12.41 25.48
CA THR A 342 13.26 -13.50 25.35
C THR A 342 12.71 -14.65 26.14
N VAL A 343 12.59 -15.79 25.48
CA VAL A 343 12.18 -17.03 26.09
C VAL A 343 13.39 -17.91 26.29
N GLU A 344 13.55 -18.40 27.50
CA GLU A 344 14.60 -19.36 27.88
C GLU A 344 13.94 -20.74 28.00
N SER A 345 14.56 -21.75 27.39
CA SER A 345 14.17 -23.14 27.56
C SER A 345 14.83 -23.70 28.81
N ARG A 346 14.05 -24.33 29.71
CA ARG A 346 14.62 -25.03 30.88
C ARG A 346 15.54 -26.20 30.50
N LEU A 347 15.38 -26.75 29.29
CA LEU A 347 16.16 -27.89 28.83
C LEU A 347 17.59 -27.50 28.44
N ASN A 348 17.78 -26.26 27.97
CA ASN A 348 19.08 -25.72 27.57
C ASN A 348 19.21 -24.28 28.07
N GLU A 349 19.96 -24.07 29.15
CA GLU A 349 20.22 -22.74 29.72
C GLU A 349 20.91 -21.76 28.75
N CYS A 350 21.46 -22.26 27.64
CA CYS A 350 22.34 -21.48 26.77
C CYS A 350 21.67 -20.72 25.62
N GLU A 351 20.43 -21.03 25.21
CA GLU A 351 19.83 -20.39 24.03
C GLU A 351 18.52 -19.65 24.32
N ARG A 352 18.55 -18.37 23.94
CA ARG A 352 17.52 -17.36 24.18
C ARG A 352 16.77 -17.11 22.88
N ILE A 353 15.52 -17.54 22.82
CA ILE A 353 14.67 -17.31 21.64
C ILE A 353 14.03 -15.93 21.79
N ARG A 354 14.30 -15.03 20.84
CA ARG A 354 13.67 -13.71 20.79
C ARG A 354 12.35 -13.82 20.04
N LEU A 355 11.27 -13.43 20.70
CA LEU A 355 9.94 -13.34 20.10
C LEU A 355 9.50 -11.87 20.08
N VAL A 356 8.83 -11.48 19.01
CA VAL A 356 8.39 -10.10 18.78
C VAL A 356 6.90 -10.10 18.49
N TYR A 357 6.13 -9.33 19.26
CA TYR A 357 4.71 -9.10 19.04
C TYR A 357 4.50 -7.69 18.49
N ASP A 358 3.80 -7.57 17.37
CA ASP A 358 3.40 -6.27 16.80
C ASP A 358 1.97 -5.95 17.26
N PHE A 359 1.83 -4.89 18.07
CA PHE A 359 0.53 -4.49 18.61
C PHE A 359 -0.41 -3.95 17.53
N CYS A 360 0.12 -3.41 16.44
CA CYS A 360 -0.70 -2.80 15.39
C CYS A 360 -1.18 -3.84 14.38
N ALA A 361 -0.34 -4.82 14.04
CA ALA A 361 -0.75 -5.96 13.24
C ALA A 361 -1.54 -7.01 14.05
N ASP A 362 -1.58 -6.85 15.38
CA ASP A 362 -2.18 -7.80 16.33
C ASP A 362 -1.64 -9.23 16.17
N ALA A 363 -0.36 -9.33 15.78
CA ALA A 363 0.26 -10.54 15.28
C ALA A 363 1.68 -10.73 15.81
N TRP A 364 2.07 -12.00 15.85
CA TRP A 364 3.42 -12.42 16.17
C TRP A 364 4.34 -12.28 14.95
N LEU A 365 5.42 -11.50 15.09
CA LEU A 365 6.47 -11.40 14.08
C LEU A 365 7.51 -12.51 14.29
N ASP A 366 8.13 -12.95 13.19
CA ASP A 366 9.23 -13.92 13.17
C ASP A 366 8.89 -15.32 13.73
N LEU A 367 7.60 -15.67 13.89
CA LEU A 367 7.16 -17.05 14.15
C LEU A 367 7.15 -17.88 12.86
N GLN A 368 8.34 -18.15 12.34
CA GLN A 368 8.54 -19.00 11.18
C GLN A 368 9.21 -20.30 11.59
N CYS A 369 8.75 -21.40 10.99
CA CYS A 369 9.42 -22.69 11.14
C CYS A 369 10.81 -22.60 10.49
N GLN A 370 11.88 -22.85 11.26
CA GLN A 370 13.25 -22.79 10.75
C GLN A 370 13.56 -23.85 9.68
N ARG A 371 12.72 -24.90 9.56
CA ARG A 371 12.88 -25.96 8.55
C ARG A 371 12.14 -25.67 7.24
N CYS A 372 10.93 -25.11 7.30
CA CYS A 372 10.09 -24.89 6.11
C CYS A 372 9.82 -23.42 5.79
N GLU A 373 10.31 -22.49 6.62
CA GLU A 373 10.20 -21.03 6.51
C GLU A 373 8.75 -20.50 6.47
N ARG A 374 7.76 -21.36 6.70
CA ARG A 374 6.36 -20.96 6.73
C ARG A 374 6.00 -20.34 8.08
N PRO A 375 5.26 -19.22 8.09
CA PRO A 375 4.70 -18.67 9.31
C PRO A 375 3.73 -19.68 9.94
N THR A 376 3.82 -19.90 11.24
CA THR A 376 2.96 -20.87 11.92
C THR A 376 2.63 -20.44 13.34
N TYR A 377 1.41 -20.79 13.76
CA TYR A 377 0.91 -20.58 15.11
C TYR A 377 0.97 -21.87 15.95
N ASP A 378 1.72 -22.89 15.54
CA ASP A 378 1.92 -24.10 16.32
C ASP A 378 3.41 -24.45 16.25
N LEU A 379 4.19 -23.82 17.12
CA LEU A 379 5.62 -23.99 17.17
C LEU A 379 6.02 -24.91 18.33
N MET A 380 7.01 -25.72 18.07
CA MET A 380 7.68 -26.56 19.05
C MET A 380 9.12 -26.06 19.16
N ILE A 381 9.57 -25.83 20.39
CA ILE A 381 10.98 -25.52 20.66
C ILE A 381 11.73 -26.85 20.66
N THR A 382 12.69 -27.01 19.75
CA THR A 382 13.50 -28.22 19.69
C THR A 382 14.51 -28.27 20.84
N SER A 383 15.09 -29.45 21.07
CA SER A 383 16.23 -29.59 21.97
C SER A 383 17.45 -28.78 21.55
N GLU A 384 17.52 -28.28 20.31
CA GLU A 384 18.56 -27.34 19.83
C GLU A 384 18.09 -25.87 19.87
N ALA A 385 17.09 -25.54 20.69
CA ALA A 385 16.43 -24.23 20.75
C ALA A 385 15.92 -23.67 19.40
N GLY A 386 15.65 -24.57 18.46
CA GLY A 386 15.04 -24.22 17.19
C GLY A 386 13.53 -24.06 17.28
N LEU A 387 12.95 -23.25 16.39
CA LEU A 387 11.49 -23.12 16.25
C LEU A 387 11.01 -23.95 15.06
N LEU A 388 10.29 -25.03 15.30
CA LEU A 388 9.71 -25.86 14.25
C LEU A 388 8.19 -25.90 14.30
N CYS A 389 7.53 -25.93 13.14
CA CYS A 389 6.09 -26.18 13.11
C CYS A 389 5.80 -27.64 13.44
N SER A 390 4.59 -27.92 13.92
CA SER A 390 4.11 -29.28 14.24
C SER A 390 4.27 -30.31 13.11
N ARG A 391 4.32 -29.87 11.85
CA ARG A 391 4.54 -30.75 10.67
C ARG A 391 6.01 -31.06 10.41
N CYS A 392 6.90 -30.18 10.83
CA CYS A 392 8.34 -30.29 10.61
C CYS A 392 9.09 -30.88 11.81
N ALA A 393 8.48 -30.78 13.00
CA ALA A 393 8.97 -31.36 14.22
C ALA A 393 8.83 -32.89 14.19
N GLU A 394 9.94 -33.59 14.34
CA GLU A 394 9.95 -35.02 14.65
C GLU A 394 10.14 -35.17 16.16
N VAL A 395 9.39 -36.08 16.78
CA VAL A 395 9.48 -36.33 18.23
C VAL A 395 10.47 -37.47 18.47
N CYS A 396 11.45 -37.24 19.32
CA CYS A 396 12.34 -38.28 19.82
C CYS A 396 11.54 -39.29 20.64
N GLU A 397 11.57 -40.56 20.25
CA GLU A 397 10.81 -41.62 20.94
C GLU A 397 11.42 -41.99 22.30
N VAL A 398 12.65 -41.54 22.57
CA VAL A 398 13.34 -41.78 23.86
C VAL A 398 13.00 -40.70 24.89
N CYS A 399 13.14 -39.42 24.54
CA CYS A 399 12.92 -38.31 25.48
C CYS A 399 11.60 -37.56 25.28
N GLY A 400 10.83 -37.92 24.25
CA GLY A 400 9.59 -37.23 23.89
C GLY A 400 9.77 -35.79 23.37
N GLN A 401 11.02 -35.34 23.16
CA GLN A 401 11.30 -33.96 22.75
C GLN A 401 11.33 -33.81 21.22
N PRO A 402 10.86 -32.68 20.68
CA PRO A 402 10.93 -32.37 19.25
C PRO A 402 12.37 -32.05 18.82
N THR A 403 12.76 -32.46 17.60
CA THR A 403 14.14 -32.35 17.09
C THR A 403 14.20 -31.65 15.73
N MET A 404 15.27 -30.88 15.48
CA MET A 404 15.45 -30.19 14.19
C MET A 404 15.91 -31.11 13.07
N PHE A 405 16.80 -32.05 13.40
CA PHE A 405 17.36 -33.01 12.47
C PHE A 405 16.46 -34.22 12.33
N PRO A 406 16.49 -34.93 11.19
CA PRO A 406 15.86 -36.24 11.08
C PRO A 406 16.38 -37.09 12.23
N ALA A 407 15.46 -37.58 13.05
CA ALA A 407 15.84 -38.38 14.20
C ALA A 407 16.64 -39.60 13.69
N ALA A 408 17.82 -39.83 14.27
CA ALA A 408 18.62 -41.00 13.91
C ALA A 408 17.80 -42.24 14.24
N VAL A 409 17.69 -43.15 13.27
CA VAL A 409 16.97 -44.40 13.48
C VAL A 409 17.91 -45.37 14.20
N CYS A 410 17.50 -45.85 15.37
CA CYS A 410 18.21 -46.89 16.08
C CYS A 410 18.34 -48.13 15.18
N PRO A 411 19.53 -48.67 14.89
CA PRO A 411 19.66 -49.88 14.08
C PRO A 411 19.16 -51.12 14.84
N GLY A 412 19.07 -51.06 16.18
CA GLY A 412 18.49 -52.12 17.01
C GLY A 412 16.96 -52.21 16.92
N CYS A 413 16.26 -51.18 17.41
CA CYS A 413 14.78 -51.18 17.50
C CYS A 413 14.05 -50.36 16.43
N GLY A 414 14.75 -49.66 15.54
CA GLY A 414 14.12 -48.77 14.55
C GLY A 414 13.56 -47.48 15.12
N GLN A 415 13.74 -47.19 16.42
CA GLN A 415 13.20 -45.99 17.04
C GLN A 415 13.92 -44.72 16.60
N LYS A 416 13.20 -43.61 16.57
CA LYS A 416 13.69 -42.27 16.22
C LYS A 416 14.32 -41.58 17.43
N ILE A 417 15.62 -41.32 17.40
CA ILE A 417 16.39 -40.74 18.51
C ILE A 417 16.94 -39.35 18.14
N CYS A 418 16.86 -38.38 19.06
CA CYS A 418 17.51 -37.08 18.92
C CYS A 418 19.03 -37.16 19.07
N GLN A 419 19.73 -36.12 18.59
CA GLN A 419 21.20 -36.04 18.70
C GLN A 419 21.67 -36.07 20.16
N TYR A 420 20.93 -35.48 21.10
CA TYR A 420 21.31 -35.51 22.52
C TYR A 420 21.20 -36.92 23.12
N CYS A 421 20.06 -37.60 22.95
CA CYS A 421 19.87 -38.98 23.41
C CYS A 421 20.80 -39.97 22.72
N ARG A 422 21.29 -39.64 21.52
CA ARG A 422 22.32 -40.40 20.81
C ARG A 422 23.68 -40.34 21.50
N TYR A 423 23.99 -39.26 22.21
CA TYR A 423 25.28 -39.04 22.89
C TYR A 423 25.21 -39.11 24.43
N SER A 424 24.00 -39.23 25.01
CA SER A 424 23.82 -39.50 26.44
C SER A 424 24.27 -40.93 26.77
N CYS A 425 25.57 -41.09 27.07
CA CYS A 425 26.13 -42.33 27.58
C CYS A 425 25.48 -42.66 28.94
N LEU A 426 24.84 -43.83 29.06
CA LEU A 426 24.19 -44.29 30.29
C LEU A 426 25.14 -44.92 31.32
N LEU A 427 26.44 -45.07 31.03
CA LEU A 427 27.37 -45.69 31.95
C LEU A 427 28.12 -44.64 32.79
N PRO A 428 27.84 -44.51 34.10
CA PRO A 428 28.70 -43.74 34.98
C PRO A 428 30.00 -44.52 35.18
N SER A 429 31.12 -43.93 34.76
CA SER A 429 32.41 -44.07 35.45
C SER A 429 32.79 -45.48 35.93
N ALA A 430 32.67 -46.52 35.09
CA ALA A 430 33.22 -47.83 35.42
C ALA A 430 34.70 -47.84 35.05
N THR A 431 35.53 -47.95 36.09
CA THR A 431 36.98 -48.09 36.07
C THR A 431 37.48 -49.10 35.03
N SER A 432 38.26 -48.59 34.06
CA SER A 432 39.38 -49.29 33.41
C SER A 432 39.28 -50.82 33.25
N SER A 433 38.31 -51.31 32.48
CA SER A 433 38.43 -52.63 31.84
C SER A 433 38.25 -52.47 30.34
N THR A 434 39.18 -53.07 29.60
CA THR A 434 39.41 -52.88 28.16
C THR A 434 38.41 -53.64 27.26
N ASP A 435 37.38 -54.26 27.83
CA ASP A 435 36.42 -55.08 27.10
C ASP A 435 35.00 -54.50 27.20
N CYS A 436 34.83 -53.29 26.67
CA CYS A 436 33.50 -52.77 26.37
C CYS A 436 33.11 -53.25 24.96
N LEU A 437 32.18 -54.20 24.87
CA LEU A 437 31.63 -54.74 23.60
C LEU A 437 30.94 -53.67 22.72
N LEU A 438 30.81 -52.43 23.21
CA LEU A 438 30.35 -51.25 22.47
C LEU A 438 31.38 -50.12 22.61
N CYS A 439 32.49 -50.24 21.89
CA CYS A 439 33.50 -49.20 21.73
C CYS A 439 32.85 -47.83 21.44
N CYS A 440 33.37 -46.78 22.09
CA CYS A 440 32.94 -45.38 22.07
C CYS A 440 32.88 -44.73 20.66
N ARG A 441 33.36 -45.43 19.62
CA ARG A 441 33.27 -45.02 18.20
C ARG A 441 32.16 -45.74 17.42
N CYS A 442 31.64 -46.86 17.91
CA CYS A 442 30.59 -47.68 17.27
C CYS A 442 29.23 -47.55 17.98
N GLY A 443 29.23 -47.15 19.26
CA GLY A 443 28.04 -47.00 20.10
C GLY A 443 27.07 -45.83 19.86
N PRO A 444 27.33 -44.78 19.05
CA PRO A 444 26.36 -43.70 18.92
C PRO A 444 25.17 -44.06 18.03
N ALA A 445 24.94 -45.32 17.65
CA ALA A 445 23.81 -45.66 16.78
C ALA A 445 22.59 -46.21 17.54
N VAL A 446 22.78 -46.84 18.70
CA VAL A 446 21.75 -47.64 19.37
C VAL A 446 21.07 -46.83 20.49
N CYS A 447 19.74 -46.90 20.61
CA CYS A 447 19.00 -46.15 21.63
C CYS A 447 19.34 -46.65 23.05
N PRO A 448 19.21 -45.79 24.08
CA PRO A 448 19.44 -46.16 25.47
C PRO A 448 18.70 -47.43 25.92
N CYS A 449 17.45 -47.64 25.46
CA CYS A 449 16.67 -48.84 25.78
C CYS A 449 17.30 -50.13 25.22
N CYS A 450 17.80 -50.09 23.98
CA CYS A 450 18.47 -51.24 23.38
C CYS A 450 19.86 -51.50 23.99
N VAL A 451 20.55 -50.44 24.45
CA VAL A 451 21.81 -50.60 25.19
C VAL A 451 21.55 -51.32 26.51
N ASN A 452 20.51 -50.95 27.26
CA ASN A 452 20.14 -51.60 28.53
C ASN A 452 19.73 -53.08 28.33
N LEU A 453 19.02 -53.39 27.24
CA LEU A 453 18.66 -54.78 26.89
C LEU A 453 19.89 -55.64 26.55
N LEU A 454 20.94 -55.04 25.98
CA LEU A 454 22.17 -55.74 25.60
C LEU A 454 23.18 -55.86 26.75
N SER A 455 23.14 -54.95 27.73
CA SER A 455 24.03 -55.00 28.91
C SER A 455 23.60 -56.04 29.96
N GLY A 456 22.43 -56.67 29.79
CA GLY A 456 21.97 -57.76 30.66
C GLY A 456 21.62 -57.31 32.09
N GLU A 457 21.46 -56.01 32.32
CA GLU A 457 20.90 -55.51 33.58
C GLU A 457 19.38 -55.70 33.52
N GLU A 458 18.87 -56.66 34.30
CA GLU A 458 17.44 -56.83 34.52
C GLU A 458 16.88 -55.50 35.04
N ILE A 459 16.01 -54.87 34.25
CA ILE A 459 15.19 -53.75 34.68
C ILE A 459 14.19 -54.33 35.68
N LEU A 460 14.51 -54.25 36.97
CA LEU A 460 13.54 -54.38 38.05
C LEU A 460 12.70 -53.10 38.06
N ASP A 461 11.39 -53.27 37.82
CA ASP A 461 10.36 -52.23 37.76
C ASP A 461 10.42 -51.18 38.89
#